data_AF-A0A3A5URS5-F1
#
_entry.id   AF-A0A3A5URS5-F1
#
_cell.length_a   1.000
_cell.length_b   1.000
_cell.length_c   1.000
_cell.angle_alpha   90.00
_cell.angle_beta   90.00
_cell.angle_gamma   90.00
#
_symmetry.space_group_name_H-M   'P 1'
#
loop_
_entity.id
_entity.type
_entity.pdbx_description
1 polymer ?
#
loop_
_entity_poly.entity_id
_entity_poly.type
_entity_poly.pdbx_seq_one_letter_code
_entity_poly.pdbx_strand_id
1 'polypeptide(L)'
;MRMPLEDDGWQRVMKSIKLKMGKKKMKNIGLRSIMIFRDEQGVRATDALCRHMAWPLPYGGKIKDDCVTCPLHQTRYDLTSGEVKEWSPFPLIPKYGKIVGKLRRPSPLA
;
A
#
# COMPACT_ATOMS: atom_id res chain seq x y z
N MET A 1 -22.44 15.81 10.64
CA MET A 1 -21.45 14.74 10.89
C MET A 1 -20.09 15.31 10.53
N ARG A 2 -19.22 15.58 11.51
CA ARG A 2 -17.91 16.20 11.28
C ARG A 2 -17.00 15.18 10.60
N MET A 3 -16.39 15.53 9.47
CA MET A 3 -15.55 14.60 8.72
C MET A 3 -14.20 14.49 9.43
N PRO A 4 -13.68 13.29 9.77
CA PRO A 4 -12.47 13.11 10.59
C PRO A 4 -11.14 13.64 10.00
N LEU A 5 -11.18 14.30 8.85
CA LEU A 5 -10.01 14.86 8.17
C LEU A 5 -10.02 16.40 8.18
N GLU A 6 -10.96 17.04 8.88
CA GLU A 6 -11.04 18.50 9.01
C GLU A 6 -10.10 19.07 10.10
N ASP A 7 -9.50 18.22 10.93
CA ASP A 7 -8.48 18.63 11.90
C ASP A 7 -7.09 18.21 11.37
N ASP A 8 -6.23 19.18 11.07
CA ASP A 8 -4.80 19.04 10.71
C ASP A 8 -3.93 18.51 11.88
N GLY A 9 -4.43 17.50 12.58
CA GLY A 9 -3.87 16.97 13.81
C GLY A 9 -3.40 15.52 13.71
N TRP A 10 -2.47 15.16 14.58
CA TRP A 10 -1.98 13.78 14.71
C TRP A 10 -3.10 12.82 15.12
N GLN A 11 -3.33 11.79 14.30
CA GLN A 11 -4.33 10.77 14.56
C GLN A 11 -3.69 9.51 15.17
N ARG A 12 -4.23 9.05 16.31
CA ARG A 12 -3.75 7.82 16.95
C ARG A 12 -4.32 6.60 16.22
N VAL A 13 -3.46 5.80 15.60
CA VAL A 13 -3.92 4.67 14.77
C VAL A 13 -3.81 3.30 15.47
N MET A 14 -2.68 3.02 16.13
CA MET A 14 -2.48 1.78 16.85
C MET A 14 -1.36 1.87 17.88
N LYS A 15 -1.38 0.99 18.89
CA LYS A 15 -0.23 0.83 19.81
C LYS A 15 0.93 0.17 19.05
N SER A 16 2.10 0.82 19.08
CA SER A 16 3.33 0.36 18.41
C SER A 16 3.70 -1.10 18.72
N ILE A 17 3.51 -1.55 19.97
CA ILE A 17 3.79 -2.93 20.42
C ILE A 17 2.93 -4.01 19.75
N LYS A 18 1.76 -3.64 19.20
CA LYS A 18 0.87 -4.55 18.47
C LYS A 18 1.32 -4.77 17.02
N LEU A 19 2.24 -3.95 16.50
CA LEU A 19 2.85 -4.11 15.19
C LEU A 19 4.24 -4.71 15.35
N LYS A 20 4.35 -6.04 15.21
CA LYS A 20 5.61 -6.77 15.30
C LYS A 20 6.46 -6.56 14.03
N MET A 21 7.77 -6.81 14.15
CA MET A 21 8.71 -6.74 13.02
C MET A 21 8.23 -7.62 11.85
N GLY A 22 8.36 -7.11 10.62
CA GLY A 22 7.93 -7.79 9.39
C GLY A 22 6.41 -7.89 9.22
N LYS A 23 5.61 -7.29 10.11
CA LYS A 23 4.14 -7.28 9.99
C LYS A 23 3.65 -5.97 9.42
N LYS A 24 2.51 -6.07 8.72
CA LYS A 24 1.74 -4.96 8.18
C LYS A 24 0.29 -5.10 8.57
N LYS A 25 -0.41 -3.97 8.73
CA LYS A 25 -1.82 -3.90 9.13
C LYS A 25 -2.51 -2.78 8.36
N MET A 26 -3.77 -3.03 8.00
CA MET A 26 -4.67 -2.01 7.47
C MET A 26 -5.37 -1.31 8.63
N LYS A 27 -5.48 0.02 8.55
CA LYS A 27 -6.23 0.84 9.49
C LYS A 27 -6.94 1.96 8.75
N ASN A 28 -8.12 2.34 9.23
CA ASN A 28 -8.92 3.39 8.63
C ASN A 28 -8.83 4.66 9.49
N ILE A 29 -8.60 5.79 8.84
CA ILE A 29 -8.66 7.14 9.43
C ILE A 29 -9.70 7.91 8.62
N GLY A 30 -10.91 8.04 9.17
CA GLY A 30 -12.06 8.50 8.39
C GLY A 30 -12.29 7.62 7.16
N LEU A 31 -12.25 8.22 5.97
CA LEU A 31 -12.43 7.54 4.68
C LEU A 31 -11.12 7.01 4.08
N ARG A 32 -9.96 7.35 4.67
CA ARG A 32 -8.65 6.91 4.19
C ARG A 32 -8.30 5.57 4.82
N SER A 33 -7.83 4.64 3.99
CA SER A 33 -7.28 3.36 4.44
C SER A 33 -5.77 3.40 4.33
N ILE A 34 -5.06 3.22 5.45
CA ILE A 34 -3.60 3.22 5.50
C ILE A 34 -3.05 1.84 5.84
N MET A 35 -1.93 1.50 5.20
CA MET A 35 -1.08 0.38 5.59
C MET A 35 -0.02 0.90 6.54
N ILE A 36 0.03 0.36 7.74
CA ILE A 36 1.14 0.56 8.68
C ILE A 36 1.95 -0.73 8.72
N PHE A 37 3.26 -0.62 8.62
CA PHE A 37 4.17 -1.76 8.63
C PHE A 37 5.42 -1.47 9.45
N ARG A 38 6.07 -2.53 9.92
CA ARG A 38 7.34 -2.44 10.63
C ARG A 38 8.42 -3.26 9.93
N ASP A 39 9.53 -2.61 9.67
CA ASP A 39 10.77 -3.20 9.16
C ASP A 39 11.97 -2.68 9.94
N GLU A 40 13.17 -2.94 9.44
CA GLU A 40 14.45 -2.56 10.06
C GLU A 40 14.62 -1.04 10.19
N GLN A 41 13.94 -0.24 9.36
CA GLN A 41 13.95 1.23 9.45
C GLN A 41 12.94 1.76 10.50
N GLY A 42 12.07 0.89 11.03
CA GLY A 42 11.11 1.24 12.08
C GLY A 42 9.66 1.09 11.62
N VAL A 43 8.78 1.96 12.13
CA VAL A 43 7.35 1.96 11.78
C VAL A 43 7.12 2.98 10.68
N ARG A 44 6.60 2.53 9.55
CA ARG A 44 6.28 3.37 8.39
C ARG A 44 4.82 3.16 7.96
N ALA A 45 4.29 4.11 7.20
CA ALA A 45 2.93 4.09 6.73
C ALA A 45 2.81 4.61 5.30
N THR A 46 1.80 4.13 4.59
CA THR A 46 1.42 4.52 3.23
C THR A 46 -0.06 4.20 3.01
N ASP A 47 -0.65 4.58 1.89
CA ASP A 47 -1.98 4.14 1.46
C ASP A 47 -2.08 2.60 1.47
N ALA A 48 -3.19 2.08 1.98
CA ALA A 48 -3.41 0.63 2.05
C ALA A 48 -3.78 0.01 0.72
N LEU A 49 -4.33 0.81 -0.20
CA LEU A 49 -5.02 0.30 -1.38
C LEU A 49 -4.12 0.46 -2.60
N CYS A 50 -3.86 -0.66 -3.28
CA CYS A 50 -3.13 -0.65 -4.53
C CYS A 50 -3.76 0.36 -5.50
N ARG A 51 -2.96 1.30 -6.02
CA ARG A 51 -3.40 2.34 -6.94
C ARG A 51 -3.86 1.83 -8.30
N HIS A 52 -3.77 0.53 -8.56
CA HIS A 52 -4.32 -0.10 -9.76
C HIS A 52 -5.82 -0.41 -9.64
N MET A 53 -6.20 -1.32 -8.73
CA MET A 53 -7.58 -1.76 -8.55
C MET A 53 -7.99 -1.89 -7.07
N ALA A 54 -7.42 -1.02 -6.23
CA ALA A 54 -7.76 -0.89 -4.82
C ALA A 54 -7.61 -2.19 -3.98
N TRP A 55 -6.77 -3.14 -4.41
CA TRP A 55 -6.48 -4.31 -3.59
C TRP A 55 -5.78 -3.91 -2.28
N PRO A 56 -6.23 -4.38 -1.10
CA PRO A 56 -5.56 -4.07 0.16
C PRO A 56 -4.16 -4.69 0.22
N LEU A 57 -3.12 -3.87 0.15
CA LEU A 57 -1.70 -4.28 0.21
C LEU A 57 -1.33 -5.04 1.50
N PRO A 58 -1.93 -4.75 2.67
CA PRO A 58 -1.74 -5.59 3.86
C PRO A 58 -2.17 -7.04 3.67
N TYR A 59 -3.09 -7.32 2.75
CA TYR A 59 -3.62 -8.65 2.46
C TYR A 59 -2.85 -9.29 1.31
N GLY A 60 -1.74 -9.91 1.68
CA GLY A 60 -0.90 -10.70 0.76
C GLY A 60 0.20 -9.92 0.05
N GLY A 61 0.26 -8.60 0.17
CA GLY A 61 1.38 -7.82 -0.38
C GLY A 61 2.71 -8.28 0.21
N LYS A 62 3.75 -8.33 -0.61
CA LYS A 62 5.09 -8.74 -0.16
C LYS A 62 5.98 -7.51 -0.12
N ILE A 63 6.70 -7.33 0.99
CA ILE A 63 7.68 -6.25 1.12
C ILE A 63 9.06 -6.85 0.88
N LYS A 64 9.79 -6.32 -0.09
CA LYS A 64 11.16 -6.70 -0.43
C LYS A 64 11.87 -5.55 -1.15
N ASP A 65 13.13 -5.31 -0.79
CA ASP A 65 14.00 -4.27 -1.38
C ASP A 65 13.29 -2.90 -1.37
N ASP A 66 12.83 -2.52 -0.18
CA ASP A 66 12.08 -1.29 0.12
C ASP A 66 10.83 -1.03 -0.75
N CYS A 67 10.24 -2.09 -1.31
CA CYS A 67 9.02 -1.96 -2.09
C CYS A 67 7.97 -2.96 -1.65
N VAL A 68 6.70 -2.59 -1.82
CA VAL A 68 5.56 -3.48 -1.70
C VAL A 68 5.07 -3.93 -3.06
N THR A 69 4.96 -5.25 -3.24
CA THR A 69 4.37 -5.88 -4.42
C THR A 69 2.93 -6.29 -4.12
N CYS A 70 1.98 -5.77 -4.89
CA CYS A 70 0.57 -6.15 -4.81
C CYS A 70 0.37 -7.62 -5.23
N PRO A 71 -0.33 -8.45 -4.46
CA PRO A 71 -0.44 -9.88 -4.78
C PRO A 71 -1.35 -10.17 -5.98
N LEU A 72 -2.22 -9.23 -6.34
CA LEU A 72 -3.22 -9.44 -7.39
C LEU A 72 -2.56 -9.35 -8.78
N HIS A 73 -2.07 -8.17 -9.14
CA HIS A 73 -1.50 -7.91 -10.47
C HIS A 73 0.00 -7.60 -10.43
N GLN A 74 0.65 -7.75 -9.27
CA GLN A 74 2.10 -7.59 -9.09
C GLN A 74 2.64 -6.16 -9.26
N THR A 75 1.77 -5.13 -9.27
CA THR A 75 2.24 -3.74 -9.22
C THR A 75 3.15 -3.52 -8.01
N ARG A 76 4.30 -2.89 -8.24
CA ARG A 76 5.35 -2.67 -7.23
C ARG A 76 5.50 -1.17 -6.94
N TYR A 77 5.42 -0.80 -5.67
CA TYR A 77 5.57 0.58 -5.21
C TYR A 77 6.76 0.68 -4.26
N ASP A 78 7.52 1.75 -4.39
CA ASP A 78 8.53 2.16 -3.42
C ASP A 78 7.86 2.60 -2.12
N LEU A 79 8.34 2.09 -0.98
CA LEU A 79 7.74 2.37 0.32
C LEU A 79 8.26 3.66 0.96
N THR A 80 9.29 4.28 0.37
CA THR A 80 9.84 5.56 0.82
C THR A 80 9.27 6.71 -0.01
N SER A 81 9.30 6.61 -1.35
CA SER A 81 8.81 7.69 -2.23
C SER A 81 7.36 7.51 -2.70
N GLY A 82 6.79 6.31 -2.55
CA GLY A 82 5.47 5.98 -3.10
C GLY A 82 5.47 5.74 -4.61
N GLU A 83 6.59 5.93 -5.29
CA GLU A 83 6.69 5.81 -6.75
C GLU A 83 6.35 4.40 -7.24
N VAL A 84 5.76 4.34 -8.43
CA VAL A 84 5.54 3.07 -9.13
C VAL A 84 6.86 2.61 -9.72
N LYS A 85 7.36 1.45 -9.30
CA LYS A 85 8.54 0.81 -9.89
C LYS A 85 8.17 -0.13 -11.04
N GLU A 86 7.05 -0.85 -10.90
CA GLU A 86 6.51 -1.71 -11.95
C GLU A 86 4.98 -1.67 -11.96
N TRP A 87 4.36 -1.65 -13.14
CA TRP A 87 2.91 -1.52 -13.30
C TRP A 87 2.27 -2.79 -13.84
N SER A 88 1.54 -3.49 -12.97
CA SER A 88 0.82 -4.72 -13.31
C SER A 88 1.64 -5.83 -14.03
N PRO A 89 2.92 -6.09 -13.66
CA PRO A 89 3.75 -7.12 -14.31
C PRO A 89 3.32 -8.53 -13.89
N PHE A 90 2.32 -9.13 -14.55
CA PHE A 90 1.92 -10.50 -14.19
C PHE A 90 2.84 -11.56 -14.84
N PRO A 91 3.73 -12.25 -14.11
CA PRO A 91 4.83 -13.00 -14.70
C PRO A 91 4.37 -14.30 -15.37
N LEU A 92 3.37 -14.98 -14.80
CA LEU A 92 2.87 -16.26 -15.32
C LEU A 92 2.06 -16.08 -16.61
N ILE A 93 1.44 -14.91 -16.79
CA ILE A 93 0.59 -14.58 -17.94
C ILE A 93 0.84 -13.12 -18.34
N PRO A 94 1.94 -12.79 -19.05
CA PRO A 94 2.32 -11.41 -19.32
C PRO A 94 1.28 -10.60 -20.11
N LYS A 95 0.53 -11.25 -21.01
CA LYS A 95 -0.55 -10.58 -21.77
C LYS A 95 -1.68 -10.11 -20.85
N TYR A 96 -2.04 -10.91 -19.84
CA TYR A 96 -3.04 -10.54 -18.84
C TYR A 96 -2.61 -9.27 -18.09
N GLY A 97 -1.37 -9.23 -17.59
CA GLY A 97 -0.81 -8.06 -16.93
C GLY A 97 -0.86 -6.78 -17.79
N LYS A 98 -0.50 -6.88 -19.07
CA LYS A 98 -0.56 -5.75 -20.01
C LYS A 98 -2.00 -5.25 -20.26
N ILE A 99 -2.98 -6.16 -20.33
CA ILE A 99 -4.37 -5.80 -20.57
C ILE A 99 -4.94 -5.08 -19.34
N VAL A 100 -4.83 -5.69 -18.15
CA VAL A 100 -5.40 -5.09 -16.94
C VAL A 100 -4.65 -3.83 -16.52
N GLY A 101 -3.35 -3.74 -16.80
CA GLY A 101 -2.54 -2.54 -16.59
C GLY A 101 -3.02 -1.33 -17.39
N LYS A 102 -3.69 -1.52 -18.54
CA LYS A 102 -4.26 -0.42 -19.35
C LYS A 102 -5.57 0.14 -18.78
N LEU A 103 -6.23 -0.56 -17.84
CA LEU A 103 -7.51 -0.12 -17.27
C LEU A 103 -7.36 1.12 -16.37
N ARG A 104 -6.15 1.43 -15.92
CA ARG A 104 -5.86 2.63 -15.11
C ARG A 104 -4.43 3.10 -15.34
N ARG A 105 -4.22 4.42 -15.37
CA ARG A 105 -2.88 5.01 -15.44
C ARG A 105 -2.10 4.75 -14.14
N PRO A 106 -0.78 4.51 -14.20
CA PRO A 106 0.06 4.46 -13.01
C PRO A 106 -0.09 5.73 -12.18
N SER A 107 -0.15 5.59 -10.87
CA SER A 107 -0.11 6.71 -9.93
C SER A 107 0.61 6.28 -8.65
N PRO A 108 1.34 7.18 -8.00
CA PRO A 108 2.09 6.86 -6.79
C PRO A 108 1.16 6.47 -5.65
N LEU A 109 1.69 5.64 -4.75
CA LEU A 109 1.10 5.30 -3.47
C LEU A 109 1.35 6.48 -2.52
N ALA A 110 0.29 7.01 -1.91
CA ALA A 110 0.41 8.15 -0.99
C ALA A 110 0.88 7.72 0.41
#